data_AF-A0A4R5HJR2-F1
#
_entry.id   AF-A0A4R5HJR2-F1
#
_cell.length_a   1.000
_cell.length_b   1.000
_cell.length_c   1.000
_cell.angle_alpha   90.00
_cell.angle_beta   90.00
_cell.angle_gamma   90.00
#
_symmetry.space_group_name_H-M   'P 1'
#
loop_
_entity.id
_entity.type
_entity.pdbx_description
1 polymer ?
#
loop_
_entity_poly.entity_id
_entity_poly.type
_entity_poly.pdbx_seq_one_letter_code
_entity_poly.pdbx_strand_id
1 'polypeptide(L)'
;MSTGSFIARPTETGYTGIYVHLDGQPSEKLPILLTAHRYRFGRDVKAMAQHLVDGVAVGWDELGTDLLDGAPPEILSSLTGGEQWASSTLDHLVTPDGSPPVRMTVTEKTAADLDVQWGYILRPHGIEVISVLHATAGPLVAWGTDPRAPFSNHPAHWSAPASAAAPSARPAPTSPSVGPRTAARR
;
A
#
# COMPACT_ATOMS: atom_id res chain seq x y z
N MET A 1 1.54 -14.79 -17.29
CA MET A 1 1.75 -15.34 -15.93
C MET A 1 0.99 -14.43 -14.98
N SER A 2 0.14 -14.99 -14.12
CA SER A 2 -0.55 -14.22 -13.08
C SER A 2 0.48 -13.70 -12.06
N THR A 3 0.43 -12.42 -11.70
CA THR A 3 1.29 -11.83 -10.66
C THR A 3 0.42 -11.61 -9.43
N GLY A 4 0.55 -12.47 -8.42
CA GLY A 4 -0.19 -12.35 -7.17
C GLY A 4 0.23 -11.13 -6.35
N SER A 5 -0.75 -10.49 -5.71
CA SER A 5 -0.54 -9.36 -4.81
C SER A 5 -1.55 -9.34 -3.66
N PHE A 6 -1.51 -8.31 -2.82
CA PHE A 6 -2.55 -8.06 -1.82
C PHE A 6 -2.80 -6.57 -1.64
N ILE A 7 -4.02 -6.25 -1.17
CA ILE A 7 -4.38 -4.91 -0.72
C ILE A 7 -4.68 -4.97 0.77
N ALA A 8 -4.08 -4.06 1.54
CA ALA A 8 -4.18 -4.07 2.98
C ALA A 8 -4.49 -2.69 3.56
N ARG A 9 -5.02 -2.70 4.78
CA ARG A 9 -5.07 -1.52 5.64
C ARG A 9 -4.02 -1.64 6.75
N PRO A 10 -3.46 -0.52 7.22
CA PRO A 10 -2.57 -0.54 8.37
C PRO A 10 -3.32 -1.00 9.63
N THR A 11 -2.57 -1.62 10.52
CA THR A 11 -2.94 -1.94 11.90
C THR A 11 -1.93 -1.28 12.83
N GLU A 12 -2.10 -1.41 14.15
CA GLU A 12 -1.16 -0.82 15.12
C GLU A 12 0.28 -1.31 14.93
N THR A 13 0.47 -2.57 14.57
CA THR A 13 1.79 -3.21 14.53
C THR A 13 2.20 -3.70 13.14
N GLY A 14 1.37 -3.50 12.10
CA GLY A 14 1.61 -4.06 10.77
C GLY A 14 0.46 -3.78 9.83
N TYR A 15 0.01 -4.77 9.08
CA TYR A 15 -1.12 -4.65 8.17
C TYR A 15 -1.98 -5.91 8.11
N THR A 16 -3.24 -5.73 7.71
CA THR A 16 -4.16 -6.81 7.39
C THR A 16 -4.85 -6.52 6.06
N GLY A 17 -4.84 -7.50 5.17
CA GLY A 17 -5.27 -7.34 3.79
C GLY A 17 -5.93 -8.57 3.21
N ILE A 18 -6.26 -8.45 1.94
CA ILE A 18 -6.90 -9.48 1.15
C ILE A 18 -6.04 -9.78 -0.09
N TYR A 19 -5.94 -11.05 -0.44
CA TYR A 19 -5.26 -11.51 -1.64
C TYR A 19 -5.93 -10.99 -2.92
N VAL A 20 -5.11 -10.73 -3.94
CA VAL A 20 -5.50 -10.37 -5.30
C VAL A 20 -4.71 -11.25 -6.28
N HIS A 21 -5.41 -12.03 -7.10
CA HIS A 21 -4.77 -13.00 -7.98
C HIS A 21 -4.08 -12.34 -9.17
N LEU A 22 -4.81 -11.54 -9.95
CA LEU A 22 -4.36 -11.02 -11.23
C LEU A 22 -3.75 -9.62 -11.15
N ASP A 23 -2.83 -9.36 -12.07
CA ASP A 23 -2.24 -8.06 -12.38
C ASP A 23 -1.67 -7.31 -11.18
N GLY A 24 -1.02 -8.03 -10.27
CA GLY A 24 -0.49 -7.46 -9.04
C GLY A 24 0.69 -6.49 -9.22
N GLN A 25 1.12 -6.18 -10.43
CA GLN A 25 2.26 -5.32 -10.70
C GLN A 25 1.93 -3.84 -10.45
N PRO A 26 2.91 -3.00 -10.03
CA PRO A 26 2.68 -1.58 -9.77
C PRO A 26 2.13 -0.80 -10.96
N SER A 27 2.56 -1.12 -12.20
CA SER A 27 2.02 -0.49 -13.42
C SER A 27 0.52 -0.70 -13.60
N GLU A 28 -0.02 -1.80 -13.09
CA GLU A 28 -1.43 -2.17 -13.25
C GLU A 28 -2.25 -1.71 -12.03
N LYS A 29 -1.78 -1.98 -10.81
CA LYS A 29 -2.56 -1.68 -9.60
C LYS A 29 -2.55 -0.21 -9.19
N LEU A 30 -1.41 0.49 -9.31
CA LEU A 30 -1.36 1.88 -8.82
C LEU A 30 -2.31 2.81 -9.58
N PRO A 31 -2.40 2.77 -10.93
CA PRO A 31 -3.36 3.59 -11.64
C PRO A 31 -4.81 3.34 -11.20
N ILE A 32 -5.20 2.08 -11.01
CA ILE A 32 -6.54 1.70 -10.56
C ILE A 32 -6.79 2.23 -9.14
N LEU A 33 -5.89 1.97 -8.19
CA LEU A 33 -6.06 2.36 -6.79
C LEU A 33 -6.07 3.89 -6.59
N LEU A 34 -5.16 4.61 -7.26
CA LEU A 34 -5.11 6.07 -7.21
C LEU A 34 -6.37 6.70 -7.81
N THR A 35 -6.86 6.17 -8.93
CA THR A 35 -8.08 6.65 -9.58
C THR A 35 -9.32 6.34 -8.74
N ALA A 36 -9.43 5.12 -8.20
CA ALA A 36 -10.53 4.70 -7.35
C ALA A 36 -10.63 5.57 -6.10
N HIS A 37 -9.51 5.81 -5.41
CA HIS A 37 -9.44 6.73 -4.28
C HIS A 37 -9.99 8.10 -4.67
N ARG A 38 -9.56 8.65 -5.81
CA ARG A 38 -9.90 10.02 -6.22
C ARG A 38 -11.36 10.18 -6.64
N TYR A 39 -11.91 9.23 -7.38
CA TYR A 39 -13.21 9.40 -8.06
C TYR A 39 -14.30 8.54 -7.44
N ARG A 40 -14.15 7.22 -7.42
CA ARG A 40 -15.18 6.30 -6.88
C ARG A 40 -15.42 6.49 -5.38
N PHE A 41 -14.34 6.67 -4.61
CA PHE A 41 -14.42 6.78 -3.15
C PHE A 41 -14.31 8.22 -2.64
N GLY A 42 -14.27 9.23 -3.51
CA GLY A 42 -14.30 10.63 -3.09
C GLY A 42 -13.18 11.05 -2.13
N ARG A 43 -12.00 10.42 -2.23
CA ARG A 43 -10.84 10.55 -1.35
C ARG A 43 -11.03 10.01 0.07
N ASP A 44 -12.00 9.12 0.26
CA ASP A 44 -12.20 8.41 1.52
C ASP A 44 -11.46 7.07 1.51
N VAL A 45 -10.27 7.07 2.12
CA VAL A 45 -9.44 5.87 2.30
C VAL A 45 -10.15 4.80 3.12
N LYS A 46 -11.01 5.17 4.07
CA LYS A 46 -11.74 4.23 4.92
C LYS A 46 -12.81 3.52 4.12
N ALA A 47 -13.60 4.25 3.31
CA ALA A 47 -14.58 3.66 2.41
C ALA A 47 -13.93 2.73 1.39
N MET A 48 -12.80 3.16 0.82
CA MET A 48 -12.01 2.35 -0.10
C MET A 48 -11.48 1.07 0.55
N ALA A 49 -10.93 1.15 1.77
CA ALA A 49 -10.47 -0.02 2.50
C ALA A 49 -11.62 -0.97 2.88
N GLN A 50 -12.77 -0.41 3.28
CA GLN A 50 -13.95 -1.22 3.57
C GLN A 50 -14.41 -2.00 2.34
N HIS A 51 -14.38 -1.41 1.15
CA HIS A 51 -14.74 -2.08 -0.09
C HIS A 51 -13.69 -3.10 -0.54
N LEU A 52 -12.43 -2.69 -0.61
CA LEU A 52 -11.36 -3.50 -1.19
C LEU A 52 -10.83 -4.58 -0.25
N VAL A 53 -11.01 -4.44 1.07
CA VAL A 53 -10.45 -5.36 2.06
C VAL A 53 -11.56 -6.02 2.88
N ASP A 54 -12.38 -5.24 3.58
CA ASP A 54 -13.28 -5.78 4.59
C ASP A 54 -14.53 -6.46 3.97
N GLY A 55 -15.02 -5.96 2.83
CA GLY A 55 -16.24 -6.43 2.17
C GLY A 55 -16.10 -7.71 1.33
N VAL A 56 -14.90 -8.28 1.23
CA VAL A 56 -14.59 -9.39 0.30
C VAL A 56 -14.67 -10.73 1.03
N ALA A 57 -15.40 -11.72 0.52
CA ALA A 57 -15.52 -13.00 1.21
C ALA A 57 -14.23 -13.82 1.21
N VAL A 58 -13.61 -13.99 0.02
CA VAL A 58 -12.47 -14.90 -0.19
C VAL A 58 -11.22 -14.11 -0.55
N GLY A 59 -11.25 -13.44 -1.69
CA GLY A 59 -10.20 -12.61 -2.24
C GLY A 59 -10.64 -12.08 -3.59
N TRP A 60 -9.81 -11.24 -4.19
CA TRP A 60 -10.04 -10.78 -5.55
C TRP A 60 -9.36 -11.71 -6.53
N ASP A 61 -10.10 -12.10 -7.56
CA ASP A 61 -9.49 -12.68 -8.74
C ASP A 61 -8.89 -11.52 -9.55
N GLU A 62 -9.70 -10.52 -9.84
CA GLU A 62 -9.30 -9.31 -10.56
C GLU A 62 -9.93 -8.04 -9.98
N LEU A 63 -9.24 -6.92 -10.13
CA LEU A 63 -9.81 -5.60 -9.91
C LEU A 63 -10.09 -4.94 -11.25
N GLY A 64 -11.35 -4.60 -11.48
CA GLY A 64 -11.83 -4.10 -12.75
C GLY A 64 -12.07 -2.61 -12.81
N THR A 65 -12.58 -2.19 -13.96
CA THR A 65 -12.88 -0.80 -14.31
C THR A 65 -14.03 -0.20 -13.55
N ASP A 66 -14.86 -1.00 -12.88
CA ASP A 66 -15.87 -0.48 -11.96
C ASP A 66 -15.21 0.37 -10.86
N LEU A 67 -13.97 0.06 -10.46
CA LEU A 67 -13.22 0.90 -9.52
C LEU A 67 -12.93 2.31 -10.04
N LEU A 68 -13.06 2.56 -11.34
CA LEU A 68 -12.83 3.84 -11.98
C LEU A 68 -14.13 4.65 -12.17
N ASP A 69 -15.25 4.19 -11.61
CA ASP A 69 -16.53 4.90 -11.67
C ASP A 69 -16.40 6.37 -11.22
N GLY A 70 -16.95 7.27 -12.04
CA GLY A 70 -16.86 8.72 -11.83
C GLY A 70 -15.56 9.37 -12.29
N ALA A 71 -14.59 8.58 -12.81
CA ALA A 71 -13.40 9.15 -13.43
C ALA A 71 -13.75 9.81 -14.79
N PRO A 72 -13.04 10.90 -15.16
CA PRO A 72 -13.15 11.48 -16.49
C PRO A 72 -12.89 10.47 -17.61
N PRO A 73 -13.60 10.53 -18.75
CA PRO A 73 -13.42 9.62 -19.88
C PRO A 73 -11.98 9.52 -20.36
N GLU A 74 -11.25 10.65 -20.39
CA GLU A 74 -9.85 10.68 -20.78
C GLU A 74 -8.93 9.91 -19.81
N ILE A 75 -9.30 9.75 -18.53
CA ILE A 75 -8.56 8.89 -17.59
C ILE A 75 -8.90 7.44 -17.90
N LEU A 76 -10.18 7.11 -18.04
CA LEU A 76 -10.63 5.76 -18.38
C LEU A 76 -9.94 5.25 -19.65
N SER A 77 -10.03 5.98 -20.76
CA SER A 77 -9.41 5.58 -22.03
C SER A 77 -7.88 5.44 -21.93
N SER A 78 -7.22 6.29 -21.13
CA SER A 78 -5.78 6.21 -20.94
C SER A 78 -5.33 4.99 -20.14
N LEU A 79 -6.15 4.50 -19.20
CA LEU A 79 -5.81 3.39 -18.32
C LEU A 79 -6.27 2.03 -18.84
N THR A 80 -7.32 2.00 -19.65
CA THR A 80 -8.02 0.77 -20.04
C THR A 80 -8.09 0.56 -21.55
N GLY A 81 -7.61 1.52 -22.34
CA GLY A 81 -7.87 1.54 -23.78
C GLY A 81 -9.35 1.72 -24.15
N GLY A 82 -10.21 2.02 -23.18
CA GLY A 82 -11.66 2.09 -23.34
C GLY A 82 -12.40 0.78 -23.05
N GLU A 83 -11.69 -0.26 -22.62
CA GLU A 83 -12.31 -1.51 -22.19
C GLU A 83 -13.05 -1.35 -20.86
N GLN A 84 -14.08 -2.16 -20.65
CA GLN A 84 -14.88 -2.18 -19.44
C GLN A 84 -15.09 -3.61 -18.97
N TRP A 85 -14.77 -3.85 -17.72
CA TRP A 85 -15.02 -5.11 -17.01
C TRP A 85 -15.18 -4.84 -15.52
N ALA A 86 -15.98 -5.67 -14.85
CA ALA A 86 -16.20 -5.58 -13.42
C ALA A 86 -15.10 -6.33 -12.65
N SER A 87 -14.80 -5.87 -11.45
CA SER A 87 -14.00 -6.63 -10.48
C SER A 87 -14.64 -7.99 -10.20
N SER A 88 -13.81 -9.02 -10.06
CA SER A 88 -14.22 -10.41 -9.88
C SER A 88 -13.63 -10.99 -8.59
N THR A 89 -14.42 -11.79 -7.87
CA THR A 89 -14.01 -12.43 -6.61
C THR A 89 -13.61 -13.88 -6.81
N LEU A 90 -12.78 -14.40 -5.89
CA LEU A 90 -12.36 -15.81 -5.82
C LEU A 90 -13.40 -16.72 -5.13
N ASP A 91 -14.66 -16.32 -5.09
CA ASP A 91 -15.74 -17.10 -4.47
C ASP A 91 -16.21 -18.29 -5.31
N HIS A 92 -15.77 -18.37 -6.57
CA HIS A 92 -16.06 -19.46 -7.50
C HIS A 92 -15.08 -20.65 -7.41
N LEU A 93 -14.11 -20.61 -6.48
CA LEU A 93 -13.13 -21.67 -6.31
C LEU A 93 -13.77 -22.98 -5.82
N VAL A 94 -13.38 -24.10 -6.43
CA VAL A 94 -13.75 -25.45 -5.97
C VAL A 94 -12.56 -26.05 -5.23
N THR A 95 -12.71 -26.25 -3.93
CA THR A 95 -11.68 -26.90 -3.11
C THR A 95 -11.69 -28.42 -3.34
N PRO A 96 -10.54 -29.11 -3.21
CA PRO A 96 -10.47 -30.56 -3.42
C PRO A 96 -11.35 -31.39 -2.47
N ASP A 97 -11.63 -30.87 -1.28
CA ASP A 97 -12.48 -31.51 -0.27
C ASP A 97 -13.95 -31.07 -0.36
N GLY A 98 -14.29 -30.20 -1.31
CA GLY A 98 -15.65 -29.67 -1.50
C GLY A 98 -16.09 -28.66 -0.45
N SER A 99 -15.21 -28.23 0.45
CA SER A 99 -15.49 -27.18 1.41
C SER A 99 -15.59 -25.79 0.75
N PRO A 100 -16.37 -24.85 1.30
CA PRO A 100 -16.39 -23.48 0.79
C PRO A 100 -14.98 -22.84 0.85
N PRO A 101 -14.59 -22.01 -0.14
CA PRO A 101 -13.32 -21.31 -0.09
C PRO A 101 -13.20 -20.42 1.15
N VAL A 102 -12.01 -20.41 1.74
CA VAL A 102 -11.72 -19.63 2.95
C VAL A 102 -11.11 -18.28 2.58
N ARG A 103 -11.45 -17.25 3.36
CA ARG A 103 -10.86 -15.91 3.22
C ARG A 103 -9.34 -15.93 3.22
N MET A 104 -8.75 -15.49 2.11
CA MET A 104 -7.32 -15.41 1.86
C MET A 104 -6.75 -14.11 2.47
N THR A 105 -6.76 -14.07 3.81
CA THR A 105 -6.26 -12.92 4.56
C THR A 105 -4.74 -12.89 4.52
N VAL A 106 -4.18 -11.74 4.14
CA VAL A 106 -2.73 -11.52 4.10
C VAL A 106 -2.33 -10.61 5.26
N THR A 107 -1.28 -10.99 5.97
CA THR A 107 -0.69 -10.21 7.05
C THR A 107 0.81 -10.10 6.83
N GLU A 108 1.48 -9.23 7.58
CA GLU A 108 2.95 -9.13 7.57
C GLU A 108 3.65 -10.49 7.77
N LYS A 109 3.05 -11.36 8.57
CA LYS A 109 3.62 -12.67 8.90
C LYS A 109 3.37 -13.73 7.83
N THR A 110 2.33 -13.57 7.01
CA THR A 110 1.88 -14.59 6.05
C THR A 110 2.14 -14.20 4.60
N ALA A 111 2.49 -12.94 4.31
CA ALA A 111 2.70 -12.47 2.95
C ALA A 111 3.79 -13.26 2.20
N ALA A 112 4.92 -13.55 2.86
CA ALA A 112 6.00 -14.33 2.24
C ALA A 112 5.59 -15.79 1.92
N ASP A 113 4.65 -16.36 2.66
CA ASP A 113 4.22 -17.75 2.51
C ASP A 113 3.16 -17.94 1.42
N LEU A 114 2.50 -16.85 0.99
CA LEU A 114 1.38 -16.87 0.04
C LEU A 114 1.81 -16.61 -1.41
N ASP A 115 3.12 -16.64 -1.69
CA ASP A 115 3.71 -16.40 -3.02
C ASP A 115 3.22 -15.10 -3.69
N VAL A 116 2.86 -14.10 -2.87
CA VAL A 116 2.53 -12.76 -3.35
C VAL A 116 3.81 -11.98 -3.60
N GLN A 117 3.88 -11.29 -4.74
CA GLN A 117 5.06 -10.54 -5.14
C GLN A 117 4.99 -9.07 -4.70
N TRP A 118 3.77 -8.55 -4.60
CA TRP A 118 3.50 -7.14 -4.32
C TRP A 118 2.45 -6.94 -3.23
N GLY A 119 2.65 -5.91 -2.41
CA GLY A 119 1.72 -5.48 -1.38
C GLY A 119 1.38 -4.01 -1.51
N TYR A 120 0.09 -3.68 -1.38
CA TYR A 120 -0.42 -2.31 -1.44
C TYR A 120 -1.13 -1.95 -0.13
N ILE A 121 -0.49 -1.16 0.72
CA ILE A 121 -1.06 -0.76 2.02
C ILE A 121 -1.69 0.62 1.88
N LEU A 122 -3.01 0.70 2.07
CA LEU A 122 -3.80 1.93 2.01
C LEU A 122 -3.55 2.77 3.29
N ARG A 123 -2.54 3.64 3.25
CA ARG A 123 -2.19 4.54 4.37
C ARG A 123 -2.95 5.87 4.27
N PRO A 124 -3.07 6.63 5.36
CA PRO A 124 -3.79 7.92 5.35
C PRO A 124 -3.27 8.91 4.30
N HIS A 125 -1.96 8.90 4.03
CA HIS A 125 -1.30 9.88 3.14
C HIS A 125 -0.93 9.31 1.76
N GLY A 126 -1.13 8.03 1.52
CA GLY A 126 -0.80 7.38 0.25
C GLY A 126 -0.90 5.86 0.28
N ILE A 127 -0.43 5.23 -0.78
CA ILE A 127 -0.29 3.78 -0.89
C ILE A 127 1.16 3.43 -0.61
N GLU A 128 1.44 2.65 0.42
CA GLU A 128 2.76 2.02 0.55
C GLU A 128 2.83 0.80 -0.36
N VAL A 129 3.89 0.70 -1.14
CA VAL A 129 4.08 -0.38 -2.11
C VAL A 129 5.26 -1.22 -1.68
N ILE A 130 5.02 -2.49 -1.38
CA ILE A 130 6.03 -3.43 -0.90
C ILE A 130 6.33 -4.45 -2.00
N SER A 131 7.60 -4.62 -2.35
CA SER A 131 8.04 -5.82 -3.06
C SER A 131 8.33 -6.91 -2.04
N VAL A 132 7.38 -7.83 -1.85
CA VAL A 132 7.33 -8.76 -0.70
C VAL A 132 8.57 -9.63 -0.61
N LEU A 133 9.09 -10.08 -1.76
CA LEU A 133 10.28 -10.92 -1.81
C LEU A 133 11.59 -10.18 -1.53
N HIS A 134 11.58 -8.84 -1.58
CA HIS A 134 12.80 -8.01 -1.52
C HIS A 134 12.85 -7.09 -0.31
N ALA A 135 11.70 -6.76 0.29
CA ALA A 135 11.63 -5.82 1.41
C ALA A 135 10.40 -6.08 2.29
N THR A 136 10.50 -5.68 3.56
CA THR A 136 9.41 -5.70 4.54
C THR A 136 8.60 -4.40 4.58
N ALA A 137 9.12 -3.34 3.94
CA ALA A 137 8.52 -2.02 3.83
C ALA A 137 8.93 -1.39 2.49
N GLY A 138 8.16 -0.41 2.01
CA GLY A 138 8.45 0.25 0.75
C GLY A 138 8.12 1.75 0.75
N PRO A 139 8.32 2.43 -0.38
CA PRO A 139 8.05 3.85 -0.46
C PRO A 139 6.53 4.11 -0.45
N LEU A 140 6.18 5.31 -0.02
CA LEU A 140 4.80 5.80 -0.02
C LEU A 140 4.52 6.57 -1.31
N VAL A 141 3.58 6.09 -2.11
CA VAL A 141 3.03 6.80 -3.25
C VAL A 141 1.90 7.70 -2.77
N ALA A 142 2.08 9.02 -2.86
CA ALA A 142 1.07 9.97 -2.41
C ALA A 142 -0.25 9.82 -3.18
N TRP A 143 -1.38 10.02 -2.51
CA TRP A 143 -2.71 9.96 -3.14
C TRP A 143 -2.92 10.97 -4.28
N GLY A 144 -2.13 12.06 -4.29
CA GLY A 144 -2.16 13.08 -5.34
C GLY A 144 -1.34 12.75 -6.59
N THR A 145 -0.63 11.61 -6.60
CA THR A 145 0.15 11.16 -7.76
C THR A 145 -0.76 11.00 -8.97
N ASP A 146 -0.29 11.44 -10.15
CA ASP A 146 -1.02 11.23 -11.40
C ASP A 146 -1.17 9.72 -11.66
N PRO A 147 -2.40 9.17 -11.76
CA PRO A 147 -2.58 7.75 -12.05
C PRO A 147 -2.03 7.35 -13.43
N ARG A 148 -1.78 8.30 -14.34
CA ARG A 148 -1.14 8.04 -15.64
C ARG A 148 0.40 8.07 -15.59
N ALA A 149 0.98 8.34 -14.43
CA ALA A 149 2.43 8.32 -14.27
C ALA A 149 2.96 6.90 -14.58
N PRO A 150 4.15 6.79 -15.19
CA PRO A 150 4.77 5.49 -15.40
C PRO A 150 5.22 4.91 -14.06
N PHE A 151 4.66 3.78 -13.66
CA PHE A 151 5.10 3.01 -12.50
C PHE A 151 5.95 1.81 -12.95
N SER A 152 7.11 1.62 -12.30
CA SER A 152 8.01 0.54 -12.66
C SER A 152 7.61 -0.78 -12.01
N ASN A 153 7.71 -1.88 -12.75
CA ASN A 153 7.50 -3.23 -12.21
C ASN A 153 8.79 -3.86 -11.67
N HIS A 154 9.89 -3.11 -11.63
CA HIS A 154 11.18 -3.63 -11.16
C HIS A 154 11.30 -3.44 -9.63
N PRO A 155 11.45 -4.53 -8.84
CA PRO A 155 11.50 -4.48 -7.37
C PRO A 155 12.49 -3.47 -6.79
N ALA A 156 13.66 -3.30 -7.40
CA ALA A 156 14.70 -2.40 -6.88
C ALA A 156 14.25 -0.94 -6.79
N HIS A 157 13.26 -0.52 -7.58
CA HIS A 157 12.71 0.84 -7.55
C HIS A 157 11.75 1.08 -6.38
N TRP A 158 11.38 0.04 -5.63
CA TRP A 158 10.43 0.06 -4.53
C TRP A 158 11.08 -0.20 -3.17
N SER A 159 12.38 0.06 -3.05
CA SER A 159 13.09 -0.01 -1.77
C SER A 159 12.66 1.15 -0.87
N ALA A 160 12.37 0.88 0.39
CA ALA A 160 12.16 1.94 1.37
C ALA A 160 13.40 2.85 1.41
N PRO A 161 13.23 4.19 1.48
CA PRO A 161 14.38 5.05 1.73
C PRO A 161 15.04 4.63 3.03
N ALA A 162 16.36 4.46 3.01
CA ALA A 162 17.12 4.19 4.23
C ALA A 162 16.69 5.22 5.27
N SER A 163 16.15 4.77 6.41
CA SER A 163 15.83 5.68 7.51
C SER A 163 17.09 6.50 7.77
N ALA A 164 17.02 7.81 7.49
CA ALA A 164 18.09 8.71 7.83
C ALA A 164 18.35 8.50 9.32
N ALA A 165 19.52 7.96 9.67
CA ALA A 165 19.93 7.79 11.04
C ALA A 165 19.63 9.10 11.78
N ALA A 166 18.89 9.01 12.89
CA ALA A 166 18.56 10.16 13.71
C ALA A 166 19.83 11.02 13.88
N PRO A 167 19.74 12.36 13.76
CA PRO A 167 20.92 13.21 13.88
C PRO A 167 21.59 12.87 15.22
N SER A 168 22.82 12.35 15.13
CA SER A 168 23.64 12.04 16.29
C SER A 168 23.62 13.26 17.19
N ALA A 169 23.09 13.10 18.40
CA ALA A 169 22.96 14.19 19.36
C ALA A 169 24.33 14.85 19.51
N ARG A 170 24.43 16.10 19.03
CA ARG A 170 25.64 16.92 19.19
C ARG A 170 25.95 16.96 20.69
N PRO A 171 27.15 16.57 21.15
CA PRO A 171 27.49 16.70 22.57
C PRO A 171 27.33 18.18 22.97
N ALA A 172 26.58 18.40 24.05
CA ALA A 172 26.30 19.74 24.57
C ALA A 172 27.62 20.46 24.88
N PRO A 173 27.77 21.75 24.51
CA PRO A 173 28.93 22.52 24.93
C PRO A 173 28.91 22.70 26.45
N THR A 174 29.95 22.22 27.12
CA THR A 174 30.20 22.49 28.54
C THR A 174 30.33 23.99 28.75
N SER A 175 29.38 24.59 29.46
CA SER A 175 29.46 25.99 29.88
C SER A 175 30.54 26.14 30.96
N PRO A 176 31.44 27.14 30.87
CA PRO A 176 32.38 27.41 31.94
C PRO A 176 31.65 28.01 33.14
N SER A 177 31.78 27.36 34.29
CA SER A 177 31.27 27.88 35.57
C SER A 177 32.06 29.14 35.96
N VAL A 178 31.37 30.26 36.03
CA VAL A 178 31.86 31.54 36.57
C VAL A 178 31.20 31.78 37.92
N GLY A 179 32.03 31.85 38.97
CA GLY A 179 31.77 32.59 40.22
C GLY A 179 31.25 31.76 41.41
N PRO A 180 31.54 32.18 42.67
CA PRO A 180 31.44 33.59 43.07
C PRO A 180 32.69 34.19 43.74
N ARG A 181 32.91 35.48 43.44
CA ARG A 181 33.64 36.43 44.30
C ARG A 181 32.72 36.88 45.44
N THR A 182 33.22 36.86 46.68
CA THR A 182 32.74 37.76 47.75
C THR A 182 33.87 38.09 48.71
N ALA A 183 33.75 39.28 49.31
CA ALA A 183 34.83 40.13 49.80
C ALA A 183 35.16 40.00 51.30
N ALA A 184 36.40 40.39 51.63
CA ALA A 184 36.93 41.05 52.83
C ALA A 184 36.30 40.84 54.23
N ARG A 185 37.15 40.58 55.24
CA ARG A 185 37.20 41.38 56.49
C ARG A 185 38.42 41.09 57.41
N ARG A 186 39.00 42.19 57.88
CA ARG A 186 39.87 42.47 59.06
C ARG A 186 41.29 41.92 59.13
#